data_AF-A0A2Z4FN97-F1
#
_entry.id   AF-A0A2Z4FN97-F1
#
_cell.length_a   1.000
_cell.length_b   1.000
_cell.length_c   1.000
_cell.angle_alpha   90.00
_cell.angle_beta   90.00
_cell.angle_gamma   90.00
#
_symmetry.space_group_name_H-M   'P 1'
#
loop_
_entity.id
_entity.type
_entity.pdbx_description
1 polymer ?
#
loop_
_entity_poly.entity_id
_entity_poly.type
_entity_poly.pdbx_seq_one_letter_code
_entity_poly.pdbx_strand_id
1 'polypeptide(L)'
;MSENHPESSQPEPRDADAAEWDLDAEWEAARAATERDQASPPGAQACAHREPPAEISAYALLYTGFLLGPPATLLGVLILMGRRFRLRPLIFALGICGATWLVSQGATLGLRADWTPASLQIMRTALNFIAGVVLLGFVTAKTDIQLAHTPKVWLNTGVFFLILLLISSSLSPTALFWLGR
;
A
#
# COMPACT_ATOMS: atom_id res chain seq x y z
N MET A 1 -27.64 -17.89 -79.03
CA MET A 1 -27.62 -18.75 -77.83
C MET A 1 -26.17 -19.15 -77.59
N SER A 2 -25.69 -18.91 -76.37
CA SER A 2 -24.44 -19.38 -75.76
C SER A 2 -23.11 -18.75 -76.22
N GLU A 3 -22.92 -17.53 -75.71
CA GLU A 3 -21.78 -17.05 -74.91
C GLU A 3 -20.37 -17.68 -75.07
N ASN A 4 -19.46 -16.81 -75.50
CA ASN A 4 -18.02 -16.87 -75.30
C ASN A 4 -17.66 -16.89 -73.81
N HIS A 5 -16.79 -17.81 -73.39
CA HIS A 5 -15.94 -17.60 -72.21
C HIS A 5 -14.48 -17.94 -72.55
N PRO A 6 -13.57 -16.96 -72.50
CA PRO A 6 -12.14 -17.21 -72.63
C PRO A 6 -11.59 -17.74 -71.30
N GLU A 7 -10.86 -18.85 -71.34
CA GLU A 7 -10.00 -19.29 -70.23
C GLU A 7 -8.89 -18.26 -70.04
N SER A 8 -9.17 -17.37 -69.10
CA SER A 8 -8.27 -16.39 -68.50
C SER A 8 -7.02 -17.09 -67.99
N SER A 9 -5.89 -16.79 -68.63
CA SER A 9 -4.55 -17.00 -68.09
C SER A 9 -4.47 -16.37 -66.70
N GLN A 10 -4.55 -17.19 -65.65
CA GLN A 10 -4.24 -16.73 -64.30
C GLN A 10 -2.73 -16.51 -64.22
N PRO A 11 -2.25 -15.28 -63.98
CA PRO A 11 -0.89 -15.10 -63.54
C PRO A 11 -0.78 -15.72 -62.14
N GLU A 12 0.20 -16.58 -61.92
CA GLU A 12 0.60 -16.98 -60.58
C GLU A 12 0.78 -15.70 -59.74
N PRO A 13 0.14 -15.60 -58.57
CA PRO A 13 0.42 -14.50 -57.66
C PRO A 13 1.87 -14.65 -57.22
N ARG A 14 2.73 -13.79 -57.77
CA ARG A 14 4.02 -13.44 -57.18
C ARG A 14 3.82 -13.34 -55.68
N ASP A 15 4.66 -14.05 -54.94
CA ASP A 15 4.84 -13.95 -53.50
C ASP A 15 5.04 -12.49 -53.09
N ALA A 16 3.94 -11.77 -52.90
CA ALA A 16 3.88 -10.49 -52.26
C ALA A 16 3.64 -10.80 -50.79
N ASP A 17 4.72 -11.15 -50.08
CA ASP A 17 4.87 -11.00 -48.63
C ASP A 17 6.32 -11.37 -48.21
N ALA A 18 7.30 -10.80 -48.91
CA ALA A 18 8.56 -10.44 -48.28
C ALA A 18 8.51 -8.93 -48.05
N ALA A 19 7.63 -8.49 -47.16
CA ALA A 19 7.74 -7.16 -46.58
C ALA A 19 9.05 -7.17 -45.79
N GLU A 20 10.12 -6.71 -46.44
CA GLU A 20 11.41 -6.44 -45.83
C GLU A 20 11.12 -5.53 -44.64
N TRP A 21 11.28 -6.09 -43.44
CA TRP A 21 10.94 -5.41 -42.21
C TRP A 21 11.91 -4.25 -42.04
N ASP A 22 11.44 -3.06 -42.44
CA ASP A 22 12.22 -1.83 -42.39
C ASP A 22 12.27 -1.31 -40.95
N LEU A 23 13.24 -1.84 -40.22
CA LEU A 23 13.58 -1.44 -38.86
C LEU A 23 13.88 0.06 -38.75
N ASP A 24 14.40 0.67 -39.81
CA ASP A 24 14.72 2.10 -39.83
C ASP A 24 13.43 2.94 -39.89
N ALA A 25 12.45 2.50 -40.67
CA ALA A 25 11.13 3.14 -40.72
C ALA A 25 10.37 3.05 -39.38
N GLU A 26 10.44 1.92 -38.68
CA GLU A 26 9.86 1.79 -37.33
C GLU A 26 10.60 2.66 -36.31
N TRP A 27 11.92 2.76 -36.41
CA TRP A 27 12.72 3.57 -35.51
C TRP A 27 12.50 5.07 -35.71
N GLU A 28 12.26 5.51 -36.95
CA GLU A 28 11.84 6.87 -37.27
C GLU A 28 10.42 7.16 -36.81
N ALA A 29 9.48 6.22 -36.97
CA ALA A 29 8.13 6.35 -36.44
C ALA A 29 8.12 6.46 -34.91
N ALA A 30 8.96 5.67 -34.21
CA ALA A 30 9.11 5.73 -32.76
C ALA A 30 9.71 7.07 -32.29
N ARG A 31 10.71 7.61 -33.00
CA ARG A 31 11.27 8.95 -32.71
C ARG A 31 10.25 10.05 -32.94
N ALA A 32 9.52 10.02 -34.05
CA ALA A 32 8.48 10.99 -34.34
C ALA A 32 7.33 10.96 -33.32
N ALA A 33 6.98 9.79 -32.80
CA ALA A 33 6.01 9.65 -31.70
C ALA A 33 6.55 10.25 -30.40
N THR A 34 7.82 10.02 -30.08
CA THR A 34 8.48 10.56 -28.88
C THR A 34 8.59 12.09 -28.94
N GLU A 35 8.87 12.66 -30.12
CA GLU A 35 8.91 14.12 -30.31
C GLU A 35 7.53 14.77 -30.22
N ARG A 36 6.46 14.09 -30.65
CA ARG A 36 5.08 14.56 -30.45
C ARG A 36 4.66 14.56 -28.98
N ASP A 37 5.12 13.58 -28.21
CA ASP A 37 4.87 13.54 -26.76
C ASP A 37 5.67 14.62 -25.99
N GLN A 38 6.86 15.00 -26.50
CA GLN A 38 7.64 16.12 -25.93
C GLN A 38 7.11 17.51 -26.36
N ALA A 39 6.43 17.61 -27.51
CA ALA A 39 5.83 18.86 -27.99
C ALA A 39 4.50 19.21 -27.31
N SER A 40 3.94 18.29 -26.51
CA SER A 40 2.82 18.63 -25.63
C SER A 40 3.31 19.52 -24.49
N PRO A 41 2.69 20.69 -24.23
CA PRO A 41 3.09 21.54 -23.12
C PRO A 41 3.09 20.72 -21.82
N PRO A 42 4.01 20.98 -20.87
CA PRO A 42 4.19 20.20 -19.63
C PRO A 42 3.04 20.37 -18.61
N GLY A 43 1.80 20.45 -19.09
CA GLY A 43 0.58 20.62 -18.31
C GLY A 43 -0.61 19.77 -18.77
N ALA A 44 -0.49 18.93 -19.82
CA ALA A 44 -1.67 18.24 -20.38
C ALA A 44 -1.80 16.74 -20.07
N GLN A 45 -0.76 16.07 -19.54
CA GLN A 45 -0.86 14.66 -19.10
C GLN A 45 -0.62 14.47 -17.59
N ALA A 46 -0.46 15.56 -16.84
CA ALA A 46 -0.63 15.55 -15.39
C ALA A 46 -2.11 15.80 -15.04
N CYS A 47 -3.03 15.01 -15.61
CA CYS A 47 -4.21 14.61 -14.85
C CYS A 47 -3.73 13.67 -13.75
N ALA A 48 -2.91 14.21 -12.84
CA ALA A 48 -2.71 13.69 -11.52
C ALA A 48 -4.12 13.40 -11.03
N HIS A 49 -4.43 12.11 -10.82
CA HIS A 49 -5.39 11.74 -9.81
C HIS A 49 -5.01 12.58 -8.61
N ARG A 50 -5.72 13.70 -8.41
CA ARG A 50 -5.46 14.65 -7.33
C ARG A 50 -6.05 13.97 -6.12
N GLU A 51 -5.29 13.00 -5.70
CA GLU A 51 -5.55 12.05 -4.67
C GLU A 51 -5.77 12.84 -3.39
N PRO A 52 -6.87 12.59 -2.65
CA PRO A 52 -7.13 13.33 -1.44
C PRO A 52 -5.95 13.10 -0.48
N PRO A 53 -5.35 14.18 0.05
CA PRO A 53 -4.20 14.07 0.94
C PRO A 53 -4.59 13.26 2.17
N ALA A 54 -3.68 12.41 2.64
CA ALA A 54 -3.87 11.66 3.88
C ALA A 54 -4.20 12.61 5.03
N GLU A 55 -5.24 12.31 5.81
CA GLU A 55 -5.70 13.18 6.91
C GLU A 55 -4.81 13.08 8.15
N ILE A 56 -4.12 11.94 8.32
CA ILE A 56 -3.26 11.59 9.44
C ILE A 56 -1.98 10.96 8.90
N SER A 57 -0.85 11.20 9.55
CA SER A 57 0.44 10.64 9.17
C SER A 57 0.48 9.12 9.37
N ALA A 58 1.16 8.40 8.48
CA ALA A 58 1.38 6.96 8.60
C ALA A 58 2.12 6.57 9.91
N TYR A 59 2.89 7.49 10.50
CA TYR A 59 3.51 7.30 11.82
C TYR A 59 2.50 7.01 12.94
N ALA A 60 1.21 7.30 12.73
CA ALA A 60 0.11 6.86 13.61
C ALA A 60 0.11 5.35 13.89
N LEU A 61 0.64 4.53 12.98
CA LEU A 61 0.77 3.08 13.17
C LEU A 61 1.72 2.70 14.31
N LEU A 62 2.77 3.50 14.53
CA LEU A 62 3.71 3.28 15.63
C LEU A 62 3.03 3.54 16.97
N TYR A 63 2.30 4.65 17.06
CA TYR A 63 1.64 5.07 18.30
C TYR A 63 0.46 4.17 18.67
N THR A 64 -0.33 3.73 17.68
CA THR A 64 -1.47 2.81 17.92
C THR A 64 -1.00 1.49 18.50
N GLY A 65 0.05 0.89 17.94
CA GLY A 65 0.63 -0.35 18.48
C GLY A 65 1.27 -0.14 19.85
N PHE A 66 1.99 0.97 20.02
CA PHE A 66 2.65 1.28 21.28
C PHE A 66 1.68 1.57 22.43
N LEU A 67 0.53 2.19 22.18
CA LEU A 67 -0.41 2.57 23.25
C LEU A 67 -1.44 1.48 23.53
N LEU A 68 -1.97 0.85 22.48
CA LEU A 68 -3.15 -0.01 22.59
C LEU A 68 -2.92 -1.42 22.02
N GLY A 69 -1.78 -1.70 21.40
CA GLY A 69 -1.44 -3.03 20.88
C GLY A 69 -1.94 -3.33 19.46
N PRO A 70 -1.76 -4.59 19.00
CA PRO A 70 -1.99 -4.97 17.60
C PRO A 70 -3.40 -4.71 17.04
N PRO A 71 -4.50 -4.87 17.81
CA PRO A 71 -5.84 -4.54 17.33
C PRO A 71 -6.00 -3.06 16.98
N ALA A 72 -5.41 -2.16 17.77
CA ALA A 72 -5.43 -0.73 17.49
C ALA A 72 -4.55 -0.37 16.29
N THR A 73 -3.42 -1.07 16.09
CA THR A 73 -2.61 -0.91 14.87
C THR A 73 -3.40 -1.31 13.63
N LEU A 74 -4.16 -2.40 13.68
CA LEU A 74 -5.03 -2.81 12.57
C LEU A 74 -6.09 -1.75 12.27
N LEU A 75 -6.71 -1.18 13.31
CA LEU A 75 -7.65 -0.07 13.15
C LEU A 75 -6.96 1.17 12.56
N GLY A 76 -5.73 1.47 12.98
CA GLY A 76 -4.90 2.52 12.40
C GLY A 76 -4.64 2.31 10.90
N VAL A 77 -4.36 1.07 10.48
CA VAL A 77 -4.21 0.71 9.07
C VAL A 77 -5.52 0.96 8.31
N LEU A 78 -6.67 0.58 8.87
CA LEU A 78 -7.98 0.83 8.27
C LEU A 78 -8.26 2.33 8.11
N ILE A 79 -7.96 3.13 9.12
CA ILE A 79 -8.11 4.59 9.09
C ILE A 79 -7.22 5.20 8.00
N LEU A 80 -5.96 4.77 7.91
CA LEU A 80 -5.02 5.24 6.90
C LEU A 80 -5.40 4.81 5.48
N MET A 81 -5.92 3.60 5.32
CA MET A 81 -6.45 3.15 4.03
C MET A 81 -7.71 3.93 3.64
N GLY A 82 -8.57 4.27 4.60
CA GLY A 82 -9.78 5.07 4.37
C GLY A 82 -10.62 4.51 3.21
N ARG A 83 -10.88 5.36 2.20
CA ARG A 83 -11.61 4.97 0.97
C ARG A 83 -10.78 4.13 -0.02
N ARG A 84 -9.48 3.95 0.21
CA ARG A 84 -8.53 3.19 -0.63
C ARG A 84 -8.35 1.76 -0.14
N PHE A 85 -9.43 1.16 0.35
CA PHE A 85 -9.40 -0.19 0.91
C PHE A 85 -8.98 -1.20 -0.16
N ARG A 86 -7.84 -1.88 0.07
CA ARG A 86 -7.40 -3.00 -0.76
C ARG A 86 -7.32 -4.25 0.11
N LEU A 87 -7.92 -5.34 -0.37
CA LEU A 87 -8.01 -6.59 0.38
C LEU A 87 -6.63 -7.18 0.72
N ARG A 88 -5.68 -7.15 -0.21
CA ARG A 88 -4.33 -7.70 -0.01
C ARG A 88 -3.59 -7.05 1.16
N PRO A 89 -3.43 -5.71 1.23
CA PRO A 89 -2.74 -5.11 2.35
C PRO A 89 -3.53 -5.20 3.67
N LEU A 90 -4.86 -5.33 3.63
CA LEU A 90 -5.63 -5.68 4.83
C LEU A 90 -5.30 -7.09 5.35
N ILE A 91 -5.30 -8.11 4.48
CA ILE A 91 -4.97 -9.49 4.87
C ILE A 91 -3.56 -9.54 5.45
N PHE A 92 -2.61 -8.84 4.83
CA PHE A 92 -1.26 -8.72 5.35
C PHE A 92 -1.24 -8.07 6.74
N ALA A 93 -1.95 -6.95 6.91
CA ALA A 93 -2.04 -6.26 8.19
C ALA A 93 -2.69 -7.13 9.27
N LEU A 94 -3.77 -7.84 8.93
CA LEU A 94 -4.43 -8.79 9.81
C LEU A 94 -3.49 -9.94 10.21
N GLY A 95 -2.70 -10.46 9.27
CA GLY A 95 -1.70 -11.49 9.52
C GLY A 95 -0.62 -11.03 10.50
N ILE A 96 -0.02 -9.85 10.28
CA ILE A 96 1.01 -9.29 11.17
C ILE A 96 0.43 -8.97 12.55
N CYS A 97 -0.71 -8.29 12.62
CA CYS A 97 -1.35 -7.95 13.89
C CYS A 97 -1.79 -9.19 14.66
N GLY A 98 -2.40 -10.17 13.97
CA GLY A 98 -2.84 -11.43 14.56
C GLY A 98 -1.67 -12.27 15.07
N ALA A 99 -0.61 -12.41 14.29
CA ALA A 99 0.60 -13.12 14.70
C ALA A 99 1.27 -12.44 15.90
N THR A 100 1.41 -11.11 15.86
CA THR A 100 1.99 -10.33 16.97
C THR A 100 1.14 -10.48 18.23
N TRP A 101 -0.18 -10.43 18.10
CA TRP A 101 -1.09 -10.62 19.22
C TRP A 101 -0.95 -12.03 19.82
N LEU A 102 -0.98 -13.08 19.00
CA LEU A 102 -0.80 -14.46 19.45
C LEU A 102 0.55 -14.69 20.14
N VAL A 103 1.64 -14.18 19.56
CA VAL A 103 2.98 -14.27 20.14
C VAL A 103 3.03 -13.50 21.47
N SER A 104 2.46 -12.30 21.53
CA SER A 104 2.44 -11.50 22.75
C SER A 104 1.68 -12.21 23.88
N GLN A 105 0.52 -12.81 23.59
CA GLN A 105 -0.27 -13.53 24.58
C GLN A 105 0.40 -14.84 24.98
N GLY A 106 0.85 -15.62 24.01
CA GLY A 106 1.54 -16.89 24.23
C GLY A 106 2.80 -16.71 25.08
N ALA A 107 3.65 -15.75 24.72
CA ALA A 107 4.86 -15.45 25.48
C ALA A 107 4.53 -14.94 26.88
N THR A 108 3.47 -14.15 27.05
CA THR A 108 3.13 -13.64 28.38
C THR A 108 2.56 -14.72 29.28
N LEU A 109 1.66 -15.56 28.78
CA LEU A 109 1.09 -16.65 29.56
C LEU A 109 2.14 -17.74 29.86
N GLY A 110 3.04 -18.00 28.91
CA GLY A 110 4.12 -18.99 29.06
C GLY A 110 5.24 -18.53 30.00
N LEU A 111 5.60 -17.25 29.99
CA LEU A 111 6.73 -16.72 30.76
C LEU A 111 6.33 -16.02 32.07
N ARG A 112 5.02 -15.97 32.40
CA ARG A 112 4.53 -15.27 33.62
C ARG A 112 5.14 -15.75 34.94
N ALA A 113 5.62 -17.00 34.99
CA ALA A 113 6.20 -17.58 36.18
C ALA A 113 7.67 -17.16 36.36
N ASP A 114 8.38 -16.96 35.25
CA ASP A 114 9.83 -16.76 35.23
C ASP A 114 10.22 -15.29 35.06
N TRP A 115 9.34 -14.48 34.47
CA TRP A 115 9.63 -13.09 34.13
C TRP A 115 8.85 -12.12 35.00
N THR A 116 9.49 -11.00 35.32
CA THR A 116 8.83 -9.90 36.02
C THR A 116 7.74 -9.25 35.14
N PRO A 117 6.69 -8.67 35.73
CA PRO A 117 5.67 -7.93 34.97
C PRO A 117 6.27 -6.84 34.08
N ALA A 118 7.32 -6.16 34.53
CA ALA A 118 8.01 -5.13 33.77
C ALA A 118 8.71 -5.70 32.52
N SER A 119 9.41 -6.84 32.65
CA SER A 119 10.07 -7.50 31.52
C SER A 119 9.07 -7.94 30.45
N LEU A 120 7.91 -8.49 30.88
CA LEU A 120 6.82 -8.88 29.98
C LEU A 120 6.22 -7.68 29.25
N GLN A 121 6.03 -6.56 29.97
CA GLN A 121 5.55 -5.33 29.36
C GLN A 121 6.55 -4.74 28.34
N ILE A 122 7.85 -4.78 28.63
CA ILE A 122 8.90 -4.35 27.69
C ILE A 122 8.86 -5.21 26.43
N MET A 123 8.80 -6.53 26.58
CA MET A 123 8.70 -7.48 25.46
C MET A 123 7.48 -7.19 24.58
N ARG A 124 6.29 -7.03 25.17
CA ARG A 124 5.06 -6.67 24.44
C ARG A 124 5.20 -5.36 23.70
N THR A 125 5.76 -4.35 24.37
CA THR A 125 5.97 -3.02 23.79
C THR A 125 6.92 -3.10 22.59
N ALA A 126 8.01 -3.86 22.70
CA ALA A 126 8.97 -4.08 21.62
C ALA A 126 8.33 -4.82 20.44
N LEU A 127 7.59 -5.90 20.70
CA LEU A 127 6.86 -6.65 19.66
C LEU A 127 5.85 -5.77 18.92
N ASN A 128 5.04 -5.01 19.65
CA ASN A 128 4.03 -4.12 19.07
C ASN A 128 4.68 -2.98 18.27
N PHE A 129 5.81 -2.45 18.74
CA PHE A 129 6.58 -1.44 18.00
C PHE A 129 7.15 -2.00 16.70
N ILE A 130 7.79 -3.19 16.74
CA ILE A 130 8.33 -3.86 15.54
C ILE A 130 7.21 -4.14 14.54
N ALA A 131 6.05 -4.63 14.99
CA ALA A 131 4.88 -4.83 14.14
C ALA A 131 4.41 -3.52 13.48
N GLY A 132 4.37 -2.43 14.26
CA GLY A 132 4.06 -1.09 13.76
C GLY A 132 5.06 -0.62 12.69
N VAL A 133 6.36 -0.87 12.87
CA VAL A 133 7.41 -0.54 11.88
C VAL A 133 7.25 -1.35 10.61
N VAL A 134 6.99 -2.65 10.71
CA VAL A 134 6.75 -3.53 9.55
C VAL A 134 5.53 -3.06 8.77
N LEU A 135 4.43 -2.73 9.46
CA LEU A 135 3.22 -2.23 8.82
C LEU A 135 3.42 -0.85 8.20
N LEU A 136 4.15 0.04 8.86
CA LEU A 136 4.52 1.34 8.30
C LEU A 136 5.32 1.18 7.01
N GLY A 137 6.36 0.34 7.01
CA GLY A 137 7.17 0.07 5.81
C GLY A 137 6.34 -0.54 4.68
N PHE A 138 5.46 -1.49 5.00
CA PHE A 138 4.59 -2.09 4.01
C PHE A 138 3.55 -1.12 3.44
N VAL A 139 2.88 -0.35 4.29
CA VAL A 139 1.87 0.64 3.89
C VAL A 139 2.51 1.72 3.02
N THR A 140 3.66 2.25 3.41
CA THR A 140 4.37 3.29 2.63
C THR A 140 4.91 2.76 1.30
N ALA A 141 5.27 1.47 1.20
CA ALA A 141 5.77 0.87 -0.03
C ALA A 141 4.69 0.35 -0.99
N LYS A 142 3.48 0.02 -0.50
CA LYS A 142 2.44 -0.69 -1.29
C LYS A 142 1.13 0.05 -1.45
N THR A 143 0.88 1.05 -0.65
CA THR A 143 -0.25 1.96 -0.80
C THR A 143 0.35 3.35 -0.98
N ASP A 144 -0.04 4.11 -2.00
CA ASP A 144 0.46 5.47 -2.30
C ASP A 144 0.15 6.53 -1.21
N ILE A 145 0.13 6.11 0.06
CA ILE A 145 0.07 6.98 1.22
C ILE A 145 1.41 7.69 1.29
N GLN A 146 1.47 8.84 0.61
CA GLN A 146 2.58 9.76 0.74
C GLN A 146 2.74 10.13 2.22
N LEU A 147 3.97 10.12 2.70
CA LEU A 147 4.29 10.74 3.99
C LEU A 147 4.12 12.26 3.84
N ALA A 148 2.89 12.73 3.90
CA ALA A 148 2.60 14.15 3.83
C ALA A 148 3.12 14.83 5.10
N HIS A 149 4.04 15.78 4.94
CA HIS A 149 4.65 16.54 6.04
C HIS A 149 4.00 17.92 6.20
N THR A 150 2.71 18.04 5.89
CA THR A 150 2.01 19.33 6.03
C THR A 150 1.68 19.60 7.50
N PRO A 151 1.68 20.88 7.94
CA PRO A 151 1.39 21.23 9.33
C PRO A 151 0.00 20.77 9.77
N LYS A 152 -0.98 20.75 8.86
CA LYS A 152 -2.33 20.21 9.12
C LYS A 152 -2.30 18.71 9.44
N VAL A 153 -1.53 17.92 8.69
CA VAL A 153 -1.40 16.46 8.92
C VAL A 153 -0.70 16.19 10.24
N TRP A 154 0.33 16.96 10.59
CA TRP A 154 0.99 16.86 11.89
C TRP A 154 0.06 17.23 13.04
N LEU A 155 -0.74 18.30 12.91
CA LEU A 155 -1.74 18.67 13.91
C LEU A 155 -2.77 17.56 14.10
N ASN A 156 -3.33 17.03 13.02
CA ASN A 156 -4.29 15.92 13.06
C ASN A 156 -3.67 14.66 13.69
N THR A 157 -2.40 14.37 13.38
CA THR A 157 -1.66 13.25 13.99
C THR A 157 -1.46 13.47 15.48
N GLY A 158 -1.15 14.69 15.91
CA GLY A 158 -1.05 15.07 17.32
C GLY A 158 -2.37 14.92 18.06
N VAL A 159 -3.48 15.40 17.47
CA VAL A 159 -4.83 15.23 18.03
C VAL A 159 -5.19 13.74 18.13
N PHE A 160 -4.92 12.97 17.08
CA PHE A 160 -5.14 11.53 17.08
C PHE A 160 -4.33 10.83 18.17
N PHE A 161 -3.06 11.20 18.33
CA PHE A 161 -2.21 10.70 19.42
C PHE A 161 -2.78 11.03 20.81
N LEU A 162 -3.24 12.27 21.03
CA LEU A 162 -3.86 12.66 22.30
C LEU A 162 -5.13 11.84 22.59
N ILE A 163 -5.95 11.58 21.56
CA ILE A 163 -7.12 10.71 21.68
C ILE A 163 -6.71 9.28 22.05
N LEU A 164 -5.71 8.71 21.38
CA LEU A 164 -5.20 7.37 21.71
C LEU A 164 -4.67 7.31 23.15
N LEU A 165 -3.96 8.35 23.59
CA LEU A 165 -3.44 8.44 24.94
C LEU A 165 -4.56 8.54 25.98
N LEU A 166 -5.61 9.32 25.70
CA LEU A 166 -6.80 9.40 26.53
C LEU A 166 -7.50 8.04 26.64
N ILE A 167 -7.75 7.37 25.51
CA ILE A 167 -8.36 6.03 25.47
C ILE A 167 -7.51 5.03 26.24
N SER A 168 -6.20 5.02 26.00
CA SER A 168 -5.25 4.13 26.69
C SER A 168 -5.24 4.37 28.20
N SER A 169 -5.38 5.61 28.65
CA SER A 169 -5.40 5.95 30.08
C SER A 169 -6.74 5.65 30.74
N SER A 170 -7.83 5.63 29.97
CA SER A 170 -9.18 5.28 30.44
C SER A 170 -9.45 3.77 30.44
N LEU A 171 -8.68 2.98 29.71
CA LEU A 171 -8.81 1.52 29.68
C LEU A 171 -8.26 0.87 30.95
N SER A 172 -8.94 -0.17 31.43
CA SER A 172 -8.42 -0.95 32.55
C SER A 172 -7.16 -1.73 32.15
N PRO A 173 -6.24 -2.01 33.09
CA PRO A 173 -5.06 -2.84 32.81
C PRO A 173 -5.40 -4.20 32.21
N THR A 174 -6.53 -4.79 32.61
CA THR A 174 -7.04 -6.05 32.06
C THR A 174 -7.41 -5.90 30.59
N ALA A 175 -8.07 -4.81 30.19
CA ALA A 175 -8.42 -4.58 28.79
C ALA A 175 -7.17 -4.36 27.93
N LEU A 176 -6.19 -3.60 28.42
CA LEU A 176 -4.89 -3.41 27.76
C LEU A 176 -4.16 -4.75 27.61
N PHE A 177 -4.14 -5.57 28.65
CA PHE A 177 -3.57 -6.91 28.59
C PHE A 177 -4.20 -7.75 27.47
N TRP A 178 -5.54 -7.77 27.37
CA TRP A 178 -6.26 -8.52 26.32
C TRP A 178 -5.98 -7.99 24.92
N LEU A 179 -5.75 -6.68 24.78
CA LEU A 179 -5.32 -6.08 23.53
C LEU A 179 -3.86 -6.39 23.16
N GLY A 180 -3.10 -7.09 24.02
CA GLY A 180 -1.70 -7.42 23.80
C GLY A 180 -0.74 -6.31 24.22
N ARG A 181 -1.19 -5.39 25.09
CA ARG A 181 -0.41 -4.27 25.61
C ARG A 181 0.21 -4.55 26.98
#